data_AF-A0A1N7QB96-F1
#
_entry.id   AF-A0A1N7QB96-F1
#
_cell.length_a   1.000
_cell.length_b   1.000
_cell.length_c   1.000
_cell.angle_alpha   90.00
_cell.angle_beta   90.00
_cell.angle_gamma   90.00
#
_symmetry.space_group_name_H-M   'P 1'
#
loop_
_entity.id
_entity.type
_entity.pdbx_description
1 polymer ?
#
loop_
_entity_poly.entity_id
_entity_poly.type
_entity_poly.pdbx_seq_one_letter_code
_entity_poly.pdbx_strand_id
1 'polypeptide(L)'
;MGDELKKDEEISAPKKRGGKRPGAGRKPAAHNVLKKAIREQAQEHGEAALQALVTIAKSRTAPPAARVSAATAILDRAYGKPLSSVEHTGKGGKPIEHDHKVKVRVILVPPKVEAPIETRPLRREDDAQ
;
A
#
# COMPACT_ATOMS: atom_id res chain seq x y z
N MET A 1 -3.19 -19.73 -57.74
CA MET A 1 -3.08 -18.30 -58.09
C MET A 1 -4.41 -17.65 -57.78
N GLY A 2 -4.58 -16.76 -56.82
CA GLY A 2 -3.79 -16.22 -55.72
C GLY A 2 -4.87 -15.72 -54.74
N ASP A 3 -4.83 -16.06 -53.46
CA ASP A 3 -4.03 -15.36 -52.46
C ASP A 3 -3.98 -13.85 -52.74
N GLU A 4 -4.81 -13.09 -52.03
CA GLU A 4 -4.44 -11.76 -51.52
C GLU A 4 -5.55 -11.24 -50.60
N LEU A 5 -5.34 -11.55 -49.31
CA LEU A 5 -5.97 -10.86 -48.19
C LEU A 5 -5.69 -9.36 -48.29
N LYS A 6 -6.74 -8.54 -48.42
CA LYS A 6 -6.64 -7.10 -48.22
C LYS A 6 -6.78 -6.76 -46.74
N LYS A 7 -5.60 -6.46 -46.17
CA LYS A 7 -5.27 -5.34 -45.29
C LYS A 7 -6.05 -5.18 -43.98
N ASP A 8 -5.37 -5.65 -42.94
CA ASP A 8 -4.99 -4.84 -41.78
C ASP A 8 -6.14 -4.14 -41.04
N GLU A 9 -6.91 -4.94 -40.31
CA GLU A 9 -7.52 -4.44 -39.07
C GLU A 9 -6.38 -3.99 -38.14
N GLU A 10 -6.23 -2.68 -37.95
CA GLU A 10 -5.36 -2.11 -36.92
C GLU A 10 -5.74 -2.72 -35.56
N ILE A 11 -4.94 -3.67 -35.08
CA ILE A 11 -5.05 -4.20 -33.73
C ILE A 11 -4.56 -3.10 -32.79
N SER A 12 -5.49 -2.23 -32.39
CA SER A 12 -5.31 -1.22 -31.35
C SER A 12 -4.72 -1.89 -30.11
N ALA A 13 -3.47 -1.55 -29.78
CA ALA A 13 -2.75 -2.10 -28.64
C ALA A 13 -3.63 -2.07 -27.38
N PRO A 14 -3.64 -3.14 -26.55
CA PRO A 14 -4.50 -3.20 -25.39
C PRO A 14 -4.17 -2.04 -24.44
N LYS A 15 -5.06 -1.06 -24.40
CA LYS A 15 -5.00 0.11 -23.52
C LYS A 15 -4.68 -0.39 -22.10
N LYS A 16 -3.52 -0.05 -21.54
CA LYS A 16 -3.15 -0.39 -20.15
C LYS A 16 -4.25 0.15 -19.22
N ARG A 17 -5.17 -0.72 -18.79
CA ARG A 17 -6.22 -0.40 -17.82
C ARG A 17 -5.68 -0.76 -16.43
N GLY A 18 -5.62 0.22 -15.54
CA GLY A 18 -5.17 0.04 -14.15
C GLY A 18 -3.74 0.51 -13.92
N GLY A 19 -3.61 1.71 -13.36
CA GLY A 19 -2.36 2.34 -12.96
C GLY A 19 -2.68 3.67 -12.29
N LYS A 20 -1.80 4.17 -11.42
CA LYS A 20 -1.97 5.46 -10.74
C LYS A 20 -1.91 6.58 -11.78
N ARG A 21 -3.06 6.95 -12.35
CA ARG A 21 -3.17 8.13 -13.22
C ARG A 21 -3.10 9.37 -12.33
N PRO A 22 -2.53 10.50 -12.78
CA PRO A 22 -2.67 11.77 -12.07
C PRO A 22 -4.18 12.05 -11.87
N GLY A 23 -4.61 12.18 -10.62
CA GLY A 23 -6.03 12.29 -10.25
C GLY A 23 -6.80 10.97 -10.04
N ALA A 24 -6.16 9.80 -10.15
CA ALA A 24 -6.78 8.52 -9.82
C ALA A 24 -6.74 8.25 -8.31
N GLY A 25 -7.91 7.98 -7.72
CA GLY A 25 -8.08 7.66 -6.32
C GLY A 25 -9.35 8.32 -5.75
N ARG A 26 -9.87 7.78 -4.65
CA ARG A 26 -10.96 8.42 -3.91
C ARG A 26 -10.42 9.71 -3.29
N LYS A 27 -11.03 10.86 -3.62
CA LYS A 27 -10.72 12.12 -2.94
C LYS A 27 -10.92 11.91 -1.43
N PRO A 28 -9.95 12.29 -0.57
CA PRO A 28 -10.12 12.15 0.86
C PRO A 28 -11.34 12.99 1.27
N ALA A 29 -12.30 12.35 1.95
CA ALA A 29 -13.45 13.06 2.48
C ALA A 29 -12.97 14.13 3.48
N ALA A 30 -13.61 15.30 3.51
CA ALA A 30 -13.23 16.40 4.39
C ALA A 30 -13.08 15.97 5.86
N HIS A 31 -13.97 15.08 6.34
CA HIS A 31 -13.88 14.53 7.71
C HIS A 31 -12.57 13.75 7.97
N ASN A 32 -11.99 13.08 6.97
CA ASN A 32 -10.73 12.35 7.13
C ASN A 32 -9.54 13.31 7.23
N VAL A 33 -9.59 14.43 6.53
CA VAL A 33 -8.57 15.50 6.63
C VAL A 33 -8.65 16.16 8.01
N LEU A 34 -9.86 16.48 8.47
CA LEU A 34 -10.07 17.04 9.81
C LEU A 34 -9.61 16.08 10.92
N LYS A 35 -9.93 14.78 10.80
CA LYS A 35 -9.44 13.74 11.73
C LYS A 35 -7.90 13.64 11.75
N LYS A 36 -7.24 13.88 10.61
CA LYS A 36 -5.77 13.89 10.53
C LYS A 36 -5.20 15.07 11.30
N ALA A 37 -5.73 16.28 11.07
CA ALA A 37 -5.29 17.49 11.78
C ALA A 37 -5.48 17.37 13.30
N ILE A 38 -6.64 16.90 13.76
CA ILE A 38 -6.91 16.70 15.20
C ILE A 38 -5.95 15.67 15.80
N ARG A 39 -5.63 14.60 15.05
CA ARG A 39 -4.67 13.59 15.50
C ARG A 39 -3.27 14.17 15.65
N GLU A 40 -2.82 14.97 14.68
CA GLU A 40 -1.50 15.61 14.71
C GLU A 40 -1.38 16.54 15.94
N GLN A 41 -2.39 17.38 16.18
CA GLN A 41 -2.43 18.21 17.38
C GLN A 41 -2.44 17.39 18.68
N ALA A 42 -3.19 16.29 18.73
CA ALA A 42 -3.22 15.43 19.90
C ALA A 42 -1.89 14.70 20.15
N GLN A 43 -1.11 14.42 19.10
CA GLN A 43 0.20 13.77 19.21
C GLN A 43 1.24 14.69 19.88
N GLU A 44 1.16 16.00 19.65
CA GLU A 44 2.04 16.99 20.30
C GLU A 44 1.91 16.97 21.83
N HIS A 45 0.72 16.66 22.35
CA HIS A 45 0.46 16.58 23.80
C HIS A 45 0.82 15.22 24.43
N GLY A 46 1.42 14.30 23.67
CA GLY A 46 1.74 12.96 24.14
C GLY A 46 2.66 12.94 25.36
N GLU A 47 3.69 13.80 25.39
CA GLU A 47 4.64 13.87 26.49
C GLU A 47 3.97 14.38 27.78
N ALA A 48 3.21 15.46 27.70
CA ALA A 48 2.46 16.01 28.83
C ALA A 48 1.44 14.98 29.38
N ALA A 49 0.76 14.25 28.49
CA ALA A 49 -0.16 13.20 28.89
C ALA A 49 0.54 12.06 29.64
N LEU A 50 1.75 11.67 29.21
CA LEU A 50 2.53 10.64 29.88
C LEU A 50 2.97 11.08 31.28
N GLN A 51 3.44 12.32 31.43
CA GLN A 51 3.82 12.90 32.71
C GLN A 51 2.63 12.94 33.68
N ALA A 52 1.44 13.31 33.19
CA ALA A 52 0.22 13.30 33.98
C ALA A 52 -0.14 11.89 34.48
N LEU A 53 -0.04 10.87 33.61
CA LEU A 53 -0.29 9.47 34.01
C LEU A 53 0.69 9.00 35.08
N VAL A 54 1.99 9.32 34.94
CA VAL A 54 3.01 8.98 35.95
C VAL A 54 2.71 9.66 37.29
N THR A 55 2.28 10.92 37.25
CA THR A 55 1.90 11.68 38.45
C THR A 55 0.70 11.06 39.15
N ILE A 56 -0.35 10.68 38.40
CA ILE A 56 -1.53 10.00 38.94
C ILE A 56 -1.14 8.65 39.54
N ALA A 57 -0.31 7.86 38.86
CA ALA A 57 0.12 6.54 39.34
C ALA A 57 0.90 6.62 40.67
N LYS A 58 1.75 7.65 40.81
CA LYS A 58 2.56 7.90 42.03
C LYS A 58 1.78 8.59 43.15
N SER A 59 0.70 9.29 42.83
CA SER A 59 -0.08 10.00 43.84
C SER A 59 -0.75 9.05 44.82
N ARG A 60 -0.61 9.33 46.12
CA ARG A 60 -1.29 8.60 47.20
C ARG A 60 -2.71 9.11 47.46
N THR A 61 -3.05 10.29 46.96
CA THR A 61 -4.36 10.93 47.15
C THR A 61 -5.33 10.65 46.00
N ALA A 62 -4.83 10.16 44.86
CA ALA A 62 -5.65 9.80 43.72
C ALA A 62 -6.51 8.55 44.02
N PRO A 63 -7.73 8.46 43.45
CA PRO A 63 -8.57 7.27 43.58
C PRO A 63 -7.83 6.00 43.16
N PRO A 64 -7.99 4.87 43.87
CA PRO A 64 -7.31 3.61 43.53
C PRO A 64 -7.54 3.18 42.08
N ALA A 65 -8.77 3.33 41.57
CA ALA A 65 -9.11 3.00 40.19
C ALA A 65 -8.34 3.87 39.16
N ALA A 66 -8.16 5.17 39.45
CA ALA A 66 -7.41 6.07 38.58
C ALA A 66 -5.91 5.68 38.53
N ARG A 67 -5.35 5.26 39.67
CA ARG A 67 -3.96 4.78 39.77
C ARG A 67 -3.74 3.50 38.97
N VAL A 68 -4.65 2.52 39.11
CA VAL A 68 -4.59 1.26 38.35
C VAL A 68 -4.73 1.53 36.86
N SER A 69 -5.71 2.34 36.45
CA SER A 69 -5.90 2.73 35.05
C SER A 69 -4.67 3.41 34.47
N ALA A 70 -4.07 4.36 35.20
CA ALA A 70 -2.85 5.04 34.77
C ALA A 70 -1.66 4.08 34.65
N ALA A 71 -1.49 3.17 35.61
CA ALA A 71 -0.44 2.16 35.58
C ALA A 71 -0.60 1.19 34.39
N THR A 72 -1.81 0.64 34.17
CA THR A 72 -2.11 -0.23 33.02
C THR A 72 -1.85 0.49 31.70
N ALA A 73 -2.26 1.76 31.60
CA ALA A 73 -2.05 2.55 30.39
C ALA A 73 -0.55 2.76 30.08
N ILE A 74 0.31 2.89 31.10
CA ILE A 74 1.76 2.97 30.92
C ILE A 74 2.32 1.61 30.46
N LEU A 75 1.94 0.52 31.13
CA LEU A 75 2.40 -0.83 30.82
C LEU A 75 2.02 -1.27 29.39
N ASP A 76 0.78 -1.00 28.98
CA ASP A 76 0.28 -1.29 27.63
C ASP A 76 1.12 -0.62 26.53
N ARG A 77 1.76 0.52 26.82
CA ARG A 77 2.62 1.25 25.88
C ARG A 77 4.07 0.81 25.93
N ALA A 78 4.58 0.44 27.11
CA ALA A 78 5.96 0.01 27.29
C ALA A 78 6.20 -1.43 26.80
N TYR A 79 5.25 -2.33 27.07
CA TYR A 79 5.38 -3.75 26.79
C TYR A 79 4.41 -4.26 25.72
N GLY A 80 3.50 -3.40 25.26
CA GLY A 80 2.43 -3.79 24.35
C GLY A 80 1.29 -4.50 25.07
N LYS A 81 0.16 -4.64 24.36
CA LYS A 81 -0.96 -5.47 24.82
C LYS A 81 -0.69 -6.94 24.49
N PRO A 82 -1.08 -7.89 25.35
CA PRO A 82 -0.99 -9.31 25.04
C PRO A 82 -1.73 -9.60 23.72
N LEU A 83 -1.17 -10.52 22.93
CA LEU A 83 -1.73 -10.93 21.65
C LEU A 83 -3.15 -11.46 21.88
N SER A 84 -4.16 -10.77 21.35
CA SER A 84 -5.52 -11.28 21.31
C SER A 84 -5.62 -12.28 20.17
N SER A 85 -5.88 -13.55 20.47
CA SER A 85 -6.21 -14.54 19.44
C SER A 85 -7.59 -14.19 18.87
N VAL A 86 -7.62 -13.57 17.70
CA VAL A 86 -8.87 -13.36 16.98
C VAL A 86 -9.19 -14.63 16.19
N GLU A 87 -10.12 -15.42 16.70
CA GLU A 87 -10.69 -16.55 15.97
C GLU A 87 -11.59 -16.01 14.85
N HIS A 88 -11.25 -16.30 13.59
CA HIS A 88 -12.07 -15.92 12.44
C HIS A 88 -13.00 -17.07 12.05
N THR A 89 -14.24 -17.04 12.55
CA THR A 89 -15.31 -17.94 12.11
C THR A 89 -16.27 -17.24 11.15
N GLY A 90 -16.74 -17.96 10.14
CA GLY A 90 -17.82 -17.54 9.25
C GLY A 90 -19.18 -17.47 9.94
N LYS A 91 -20.21 -17.04 9.20
CA LYS A 91 -21.58 -16.85 9.73
C LYS A 91 -22.09 -18.13 10.41
N GLY A 92 -22.26 -18.08 11.74
CA GLY A 92 -22.72 -19.22 12.54
C GLY A 92 -21.64 -20.23 12.93
N GLY A 93 -20.35 -19.84 13.01
CA GLY A 93 -19.27 -20.73 13.45
C GLY A 93 -18.70 -21.63 12.35
N LYS A 94 -19.13 -21.45 11.10
CA LYS A 94 -18.68 -22.25 9.96
C LYS A 94 -17.29 -21.81 9.48
N PRO A 95 -16.49 -22.69 8.84
CA PRO A 95 -15.26 -22.28 8.17
C PRO A 95 -15.50 -21.16 7.16
N ILE A 96 -14.51 -20.29 6.97
CA ILE A 96 -14.61 -19.18 6.01
C ILE A 96 -14.62 -19.75 4.59
N GLU A 97 -15.72 -19.57 3.87
CA GLU A 97 -15.82 -19.94 2.46
C GLU A 97 -15.04 -18.91 1.63
N HIS A 98 -13.94 -19.33 1.00
CA HIS A 98 -13.15 -18.48 0.12
C HIS A 98 -13.50 -18.74 -1.34
N ASP A 99 -14.21 -17.79 -1.97
CA ASP A 99 -14.64 -17.88 -3.37
C ASP A 99 -13.52 -17.38 -4.32
N HIS A 100 -12.46 -18.17 -4.46
CA HIS A 100 -11.31 -17.81 -5.31
C HIS A 100 -11.57 -18.13 -6.79
N LYS A 101 -12.27 -17.25 -7.51
CA LYS A 101 -12.34 -17.30 -8.98
C LYS A 101 -11.08 -16.72 -9.61
N VAL A 102 -10.04 -17.55 -9.77
CA VAL A 102 -8.81 -17.15 -10.48
C VAL A 102 -9.02 -17.31 -11.98
N LYS A 103 -9.13 -16.19 -12.70
CA LYS A 103 -9.10 -16.17 -14.17
C LYS A 103 -7.65 -16.08 -14.65
N VAL A 104 -7.09 -17.19 -15.09
CA VAL A 104 -5.76 -17.22 -15.72
C VAL A 104 -5.91 -16.85 -17.20
N ARG A 105 -5.25 -15.79 -17.65
CA ARG A 105 -5.02 -15.52 -19.08
C ARG A 105 -3.59 -15.90 -19.41
N VAL A 106 -3.41 -16.95 -20.19
CA VAL A 106 -2.12 -17.33 -20.76
C VAL A 106 -1.82 -16.36 -21.91
N ILE A 107 -0.74 -15.60 -21.80
CA ILE A 107 -0.24 -14.73 -22.86
C ILE A 107 1.05 -15.37 -23.39
N LEU A 108 1.01 -15.86 -24.63
CA LEU A 108 2.18 -16.35 -25.34
C LEU A 108 3.01 -15.14 -25.78
N VAL A 109 4.12 -14.89 -25.10
CA VAL A 109 5.07 -13.82 -25.48
C VAL A 109 5.92 -14.36 -26.64
N PRO A 110 5.90 -13.71 -27.82
CA PRO A 110 6.80 -14.10 -28.90
C PRO A 110 8.26 -13.84 -28.51
N PRO A 111 9.21 -14.70 -28.91
CA PRO A 111 10.61 -14.58 -28.53
C PRO A 111 11.24 -13.31 -29.11
N LYS A 112 12.12 -12.69 -28.31
CA LYS A 112 12.84 -11.46 -28.64
C LYS A 112 13.74 -11.71 -29.85
N VAL A 113 13.49 -11.00 -30.95
CA VAL A 113 14.39 -10.98 -32.11
C VAL A 113 15.46 -9.93 -31.86
N GLU A 114 16.72 -10.34 -31.90
CA GLU A 114 17.87 -9.43 -31.80
C GLU A 114 18.09 -8.76 -33.16
N ALA A 115 17.91 -7.44 -33.21
CA ALA A 115 18.17 -6.67 -34.41
C ALA A 115 19.69 -6.51 -34.61
N PRO A 116 20.25 -6.82 -35.79
CA PRO A 116 21.66 -6.58 -36.06
C PRO A 116 21.89 -5.07 -36.15
N ILE A 117 22.68 -4.54 -35.21
CA ILE A 117 23.08 -3.14 -35.20
C ILE A 117 24.31 -3.05 -36.11
N GLU A 118 24.14 -2.58 -37.34
CA GLU A 118 25.29 -2.20 -38.18
C GLU A 118 25.86 -0.88 -37.64
N THR A 119 26.98 -0.97 -36.92
CA THR A 119 27.75 0.22 -36.54
C THR A 119 28.45 0.76 -37.77
N ARG A 120 28.04 1.96 -38.22
CA ARG A 120 28.78 2.71 -39.25
C ARG A 120 30.20 2.99 -38.73
N PRO A 121 31.25 2.60 -39.45
CA PRO A 121 32.62 2.89 -39.01
C PRO A 121 32.84 4.40 -39.01
N LEU A 122 33.46 4.90 -37.93
CA LEU A 122 33.94 6.28 -37.82
C LEU A 122 35.00 6.52 -38.91
N ARG A 123 34.65 7.35 -39.89
CA ARG A 123 35.56 7.81 -40.94
C ARG A 123 36.64 8.68 -40.29
N ARG A 124 37.91 8.24 -40.29
CA ARG A 124 39.04 9.11 -39.93
C ARG A 124 39.32 10.04 -41.11
N GLU A 125 39.45 11.33 -40.83
CA GLU A 125 39.76 12.38 -41.80
C GLU A 125 41.24 12.41 -42.20
N ASP A 126 41.86 11.26 -42.47
CA ASP A 126 43.29 11.17 -42.79
C ASP A 126 43.60 10.76 -44.25
N ASP A 127 42.59 10.69 -45.13
CA ASP A 127 42.83 10.54 -46.57
C ASP A 127 42.81 11.92 -47.25
N ALA A 128 43.74 12.77 -46.84
CA ALA A 128 44.17 13.94 -47.59
C ALA A 128 45.45 13.56 -48.36
N GLN A 129 45.31 13.33 -49.66
CA GLN A 129 46.34 13.50 -50.68
C GLN A 129 45.71 13.58 -52.07
#